data_AF-A0A2S9X2E6-F1
#
_entry.id   AF-A0A2S9X2E6-F1
#
_cell.length_a   1.000
_cell.length_b   1.000
_cell.length_c   1.000
_cell.angle_alpha   90.00
_cell.angle_beta   90.00
_cell.angle_gamma   90.00
#
_symmetry.space_group_name_H-M   'P 1'
#
loop_
_entity.id
_entity.type
_entity.pdbx_description
1 polymer ?
#
loop_
_entity_poly.entity_id
_entity_poly.type
_entity_poly.pdbx_seq_one_letter_code
_entity_poly.pdbx_strand_id
1 'polypeptide(L)'
;MLNNDLQNPSAQGGAEQPVAPASPEYRKKAEKAAEMFEAQFVREMFKQMRKTTREVAGEDSVFAKSVNDDMLDIADGALAEQLAGKRAFGIANLILAQLLPADGNIPLKNPDQAVASLQQGRDAGQGLAAFSAPMFPLSK
;
A
#
# COMPACT_ATOMS: atom_id res chain seq x y z
N MET A 1 -30.45 -33.33 30.21
CA MET A 1 -29.39 -32.32 30.42
C MET A 1 -28.28 -32.68 29.45
N LEU A 2 -28.31 -32.10 28.24
CA LEU A 2 -27.29 -32.29 27.22
C LEU A 2 -26.15 -31.30 27.50
N ASN A 3 -24.98 -31.83 27.87
CA ASN A 3 -23.77 -31.03 27.93
C ASN A 3 -23.35 -30.71 26.50
N ASN A 4 -23.17 -29.42 26.23
CA ASN A 4 -22.80 -28.90 24.92
C ASN A 4 -21.28 -29.05 24.75
N ASP A 5 -20.86 -30.20 24.22
CA ASP A 5 -19.49 -30.50 23.75
C ASP A 5 -19.13 -29.69 22.50
N LEU A 6 -19.04 -28.36 22.66
CA LEU A 6 -18.46 -27.47 21.66
C LEU A 6 -17.31 -26.69 22.31
N GLN A 7 -16.36 -27.45 22.83
CA GLN A 7 -14.98 -27.00 22.96
C GLN A 7 -14.52 -26.64 21.55
N ASN A 8 -14.46 -25.34 21.23
CA ASN A 8 -13.81 -24.88 20.02
C ASN A 8 -12.29 -25.02 20.20
N PRO A 9 -11.58 -25.97 19.55
CA PRO A 9 -10.14 -26.11 19.72
C PRO A 9 -9.32 -25.02 19.02
N SER A 10 -9.95 -23.99 18.44
CA SER A 10 -9.26 -22.92 17.71
C SER A 10 -9.14 -21.59 18.44
N ALA A 11 -9.56 -21.50 19.71
CA ALA A 11 -9.33 -20.31 20.54
C ALA A 11 -7.96 -20.32 21.27
N GLN A 12 -6.97 -21.03 20.72
CA GLN A 12 -5.58 -20.67 21.00
C GLN A 12 -5.30 -19.41 20.18
N GLY A 13 -5.26 -18.27 20.87
CA GLY A 13 -4.67 -17.06 20.33
C GLY A 13 -3.26 -17.39 19.86
N GLY A 14 -3.13 -17.69 18.58
CA GLY A 14 -1.84 -17.88 17.94
C GLY A 14 -1.15 -16.54 18.00
N ALA A 15 -0.23 -16.38 18.95
CA ALA A 15 0.84 -15.42 18.77
C ALA A 15 1.45 -15.75 17.40
N GLU A 16 1.24 -14.87 16.42
CA GLU A 16 1.82 -14.99 15.09
C GLU A 16 3.32 -15.15 15.30
N GLN A 17 3.81 -16.38 15.12
CA GLN A 17 5.23 -16.65 15.25
C GLN A 17 5.93 -15.77 14.20
N PRO A 18 6.98 -15.02 14.58
CA PRO A 18 7.66 -14.11 13.66
C PRO A 18 8.08 -14.90 12.42
N VAL A 19 7.70 -14.38 11.25
CA VAL A 19 8.04 -15.00 9.98
C VAL A 19 9.53 -14.82 9.79
N ALA A 20 10.26 -15.93 9.61
CA ALA A 20 11.70 -15.87 9.39
C ALA A 20 12.01 -15.00 8.15
N PRO A 21 13.06 -14.17 8.19
CA PRO A 21 13.40 -13.30 7.08
C PRO A 21 13.70 -14.10 5.82
N ALA A 22 13.33 -13.54 4.66
CA ALA A 22 13.47 -14.23 3.38
C ALA A 22 14.91 -14.68 3.11
N SER A 23 15.05 -15.88 2.52
CA SER A 23 16.36 -16.46 2.18
C SER A 23 17.10 -15.62 1.13
N PRO A 24 18.45 -15.62 1.12
CA PRO A 24 19.23 -14.83 0.17
C PRO A 24 18.89 -15.12 -1.30
N GLU A 25 18.62 -16.39 -1.65
CA GLU A 25 18.24 -16.75 -3.02
C GLU A 25 16.87 -16.19 -3.40
N TYR A 26 15.91 -16.23 -2.47
CA TYR A 26 14.60 -15.62 -2.68
C TYR A 26 14.72 -14.12 -2.90
N ARG A 27 15.57 -13.41 -2.15
CA ARG A 27 15.79 -11.97 -2.34
C ARG A 27 16.29 -11.65 -3.75
N LYS A 28 17.30 -12.37 -4.24
CA LYS A 28 17.81 -12.18 -5.60
C LYS A 28 16.75 -12.42 -6.67
N LYS A 29 15.92 -13.46 -6.49
CA LYS A 29 14.81 -13.75 -7.40
C LYS A 29 13.75 -12.65 -7.35
N ALA A 30 13.41 -12.16 -6.16
CA ALA A 30 12.47 -11.06 -5.97
C ALA A 30 13.00 -9.76 -6.59
N GLU A 31 14.28 -9.44 -6.43
CA GLU A 31 14.93 -8.27 -7.03
C GLU A 31 14.82 -8.30 -8.56
N LYS A 32 15.20 -9.43 -9.17
CA LYS A 32 15.08 -9.60 -10.62
C LYS A 32 13.62 -9.53 -11.09
N ALA A 33 12.70 -10.15 -10.35
CA ALA A 33 11.28 -10.14 -10.71
C ALA A 33 10.69 -8.72 -10.60
N ALA A 34 11.09 -7.95 -9.59
CA ALA A 34 10.65 -6.57 -9.40
C ALA A 34 11.16 -5.65 -10.52
N GLU A 35 12.41 -5.81 -10.95
CA GLU A 35 12.97 -5.10 -12.10
C GLU A 35 12.22 -5.44 -13.41
N MET A 36 11.96 -6.73 -13.66
CA MET A 36 11.18 -7.15 -14.83
C MET A 36 9.74 -6.61 -14.79
N PHE A 37 9.12 -6.54 -13.61
CA PHE A 37 7.80 -5.94 -13.45
C PHE A 37 7.82 -4.44 -13.80
N GLU A 38 8.80 -3.68 -13.29
CA GLU A 38 8.96 -2.27 -13.62
C GLU A 38 9.14 -2.09 -15.13
N ALA A 39 9.94 -2.92 -15.79
CA ALA A 39 10.10 -2.89 -17.24
C ALA A 39 8.76 -3.08 -17.97
N GLN A 40 7.96 -4.08 -17.59
CA GLN A 40 6.63 -4.30 -18.21
C GLN A 40 5.67 -3.14 -17.95
N PHE A 41 5.67 -2.59 -16.74
CA PHE A 41 4.85 -1.44 -16.38
C PHE A 41 5.19 -0.21 -17.24
N VAL A 42 6.47 0.10 -17.38
CA VAL A 42 6.93 1.26 -18.16
C VAL A 42 6.62 1.08 -19.65
N ARG A 43 6.77 -0.14 -20.19
CA ARG A 43 6.36 -0.44 -21.58
C ARG A 43 4.88 -0.18 -21.81
N GLU A 44 4.04 -0.66 -20.89
CA GLU A 44 2.60 -0.47 -20.97
C GLU A 44 2.23 1.02 -20.82
N MET A 45 2.93 1.76 -19.97
CA MET A 45 2.77 3.21 -19.86
C MET A 45 3.11 3.92 -21.19
N PHE A 46 4.22 3.59 -21.86
CA PHE A 46 4.55 4.15 -23.18
C PHE A 46 3.45 3.86 -24.21
N LYS A 47 2.97 2.62 -24.24
CA LYS A 47 1.88 2.20 -25.13
C LYS A 47 0.59 2.97 -24.86
N GLN A 48 0.23 3.16 -23.59
CA GLN A 48 -0.95 3.92 -23.19
C GLN A 48 -0.81 5.40 -23.53
N MET A 49 0.35 6.02 -23.29
CA MET A 49 0.60 7.41 -23.70
C MET A 49 0.43 7.59 -25.21
N ARG A 50 0.96 6.67 -26.02
CA ARG A 50 0.76 6.69 -27.48
C ARG A 50 -0.70 6.52 -27.87
N LYS A 51 -1.41 5.59 -27.24
CA LYS A 51 -2.84 5.40 -27.46
C LYS A 51 -3.61 6.69 -27.14
N THR A 52 -3.38 7.29 -25.98
CA THR A 52 -4.02 8.56 -25.59
C THR A 52 -3.70 9.68 -26.57
N THR A 53 -2.44 9.81 -27.02
CA THR A 53 -2.06 10.80 -28.04
C THR A 53 -2.84 10.60 -29.33
N ARG A 54 -3.10 9.35 -29.75
CA ARG A 54 -3.93 9.04 -30.93
C ARG A 54 -5.38 9.43 -30.75
N GLU A 55 -6.00 9.08 -29.63
CA GLU A 55 -7.40 9.41 -29.36
C GLU A 55 -7.65 10.92 -29.30
N VAL A 56 -6.65 11.69 -28.85
CA VAL A 56 -6.72 13.16 -28.75
C VAL A 56 -6.29 13.84 -30.05
N ALA A 57 -5.56 13.15 -30.92
CA ALA A 57 -5.11 13.70 -32.20
C ALA A 57 -6.28 13.74 -33.20
N GLY A 58 -6.44 14.89 -33.89
CA GLY A 58 -7.42 15.01 -34.97
C GLY A 58 -7.11 14.06 -36.14
N GLU A 59 -8.13 13.76 -36.95
CA GLU A 59 -8.07 12.75 -38.04
C GLU A 59 -6.95 13.02 -39.07
N ASP A 60 -6.55 14.28 -39.25
CA ASP A 60 -5.47 14.70 -40.16
C ASP A 60 -4.06 14.67 -39.52
N SER A 61 -3.93 14.27 -38.26
CA SER A 61 -2.68 14.31 -37.52
C SER A 61 -1.73 13.18 -37.91
N VAL A 62 -0.44 13.51 -38.05
CA VAL A 62 0.63 12.52 -38.23
C VAL A 62 0.72 11.52 -37.07
N PHE A 63 0.24 11.91 -35.88
CA PHE A 63 0.22 11.05 -34.70
C PHE A 63 -0.91 10.02 -34.71
N ALA A 64 -1.95 10.21 -35.55
CA ALA A 64 -3.09 9.29 -35.66
C ALA A 64 -2.74 7.99 -36.41
N LYS A 65 -1.65 7.98 -37.18
CA LYS A 65 -1.27 6.83 -38.04
C LYS A 65 -0.42 5.81 -37.30
N SER A 66 -0.82 4.54 -37.35
CA SER A 66 -0.16 3.39 -36.69
C SER A 66 0.97 2.74 -37.48
N VAL A 67 1.38 3.32 -38.62
CA VAL A 67 2.27 2.67 -39.62
C VAL A 67 3.63 2.24 -39.07
N ASN A 68 4.09 2.84 -37.96
CA ASN A 68 5.39 2.53 -37.34
C ASN A 68 5.27 1.99 -35.90
N ASP A 69 4.08 1.52 -35.51
CA ASP A 69 3.82 1.12 -34.12
C ASP A 69 4.72 -0.04 -33.66
N ASP A 70 5.04 -1.00 -34.53
CA ASP A 70 5.88 -2.15 -34.17
C ASP A 70 7.34 -1.74 -33.91
N MET A 71 7.91 -0.85 -34.74
CA MET A 71 9.27 -0.37 -34.54
C MET A 71 9.38 0.50 -33.28
N LEU A 72 8.33 1.27 -32.99
CA LEU A 72 8.21 2.05 -31.75
C LEU A 72 8.06 1.13 -30.53
N ASP A 73 7.24 0.07 -30.60
CA ASP A 73 7.09 -0.90 -29.49
C ASP A 73 8.41 -1.60 -29.15
N ILE A 74 9.24 -1.91 -30.15
CA ILE A 74 10.58 -2.47 -29.94
C ILE A 74 11.50 -1.45 -29.24
N ALA A 75 11.46 -0.18 -29.69
CA ALA A 75 12.26 0.89 -29.09
C ALA A 75 11.84 1.19 -27.64
N ASP A 76 10.52 1.30 -27.40
CA ASP A 76 9.92 1.49 -26.08
C ASP A 76 10.27 0.31 -25.16
N GLY A 77 10.29 -0.91 -25.70
CA GLY A 77 10.74 -2.12 -25.00
C GLY A 77 12.17 -2.01 -24.49
N ALA A 78 13.11 -1.62 -25.35
CA ALA A 78 14.51 -1.46 -24.99
C ALA A 78 14.73 -0.30 -23.99
N LEU A 79 14.04 0.82 -24.20
CA LEU A 79 14.10 1.96 -23.30
C LEU A 79 13.56 1.63 -21.91
N ALA A 80 12.43 0.94 -21.83
CA ALA A 80 11.83 0.54 -20.58
C ALA A 80 12.71 -0.41 -19.77
N GLU A 81 13.38 -1.37 -20.43
CA GLU A 81 14.34 -2.25 -19.78
C GLU A 81 15.52 -1.45 -19.18
N GLN A 82 16.04 -0.45 -19.92
CA GLN A 82 17.10 0.42 -19.42
C GLN A 82 16.67 1.29 -18.24
N LEU A 83 15.43 1.81 -18.26
CA LEU A 83 14.88 2.61 -17.17
C LEU A 83 14.64 1.76 -15.92
N ALA A 84 14.08 0.56 -16.08
CA ALA A 84 13.84 -0.39 -15.01
C ALA A 84 15.13 -0.89 -14.37
N GLY A 85 16.17 -1.17 -15.16
CA GLY A 85 17.49 -1.54 -14.64
C GLY A 85 18.16 -0.43 -13.81
N LYS A 86 17.81 0.84 -14.07
CA LYS A 86 18.21 1.99 -13.24
C LYS A 86 17.24 2.27 -12.09
N ARG A 87 16.14 1.52 -12.00
CA ARG A 87 15.02 1.71 -11.07
C ARG A 87 14.50 3.15 -11.09
N ALA A 88 14.39 3.73 -12.28
CA ALA A 88 14.10 5.15 -12.48
C ALA A 88 12.73 5.57 -11.94
N PHE A 89 11.74 4.67 -11.94
CA PHE A 89 10.41 4.95 -11.39
C PHE A 89 10.28 4.51 -9.92
N GLY A 90 11.18 3.66 -9.45
CA GLY A 90 11.23 3.21 -8.06
C GLY A 90 10.16 2.17 -7.69
N ILE A 91 9.37 1.69 -8.66
CA ILE A 91 8.34 0.67 -8.43
C ILE A 91 8.98 -0.66 -8.01
N ALA A 92 10.12 -1.04 -8.60
CA ALA A 92 10.85 -2.22 -8.15
C ALA A 92 11.24 -2.12 -6.67
N ASN A 93 11.69 -0.94 -6.21
CA ASN A 93 12.05 -0.74 -4.81
C ASN A 93 10.82 -0.81 -3.88
N LEU A 94 9.68 -0.26 -4.31
CA LEU A 94 8.43 -0.35 -3.57
C LEU A 94 7.99 -1.81 -3.40
N ILE A 95 7.99 -2.59 -4.48
CA ILE A 95 7.58 -4.00 -4.44
C ILE A 95 8.52 -4.80 -3.52
N LEU A 96 9.82 -4.54 -3.60
CA LEU A 96 10.79 -5.19 -2.71
C LEU A 96 10.56 -4.82 -1.25
N ALA A 97 10.25 -3.56 -0.94
CA ALA A 97 9.94 -3.14 0.42
C ALA A 97 8.68 -3.85 0.96
N GLN A 98 7.68 -4.08 0.11
CA GLN A 98 6.46 -4.78 0.51
C GLN A 98 6.65 -6.29 0.64
N LEU A 99 7.50 -6.89 -0.21
CA LEU A 99 7.70 -8.34 -0.27
C LEU A 99 8.79 -8.84 0.69
N LEU A 100 9.77 -7.99 1.02
CA LEU A 100 10.91 -8.32 1.87
C LEU A 100 11.03 -7.34 3.05
N PRO A 101 10.07 -7.36 3.99
CA PRO A 101 10.22 -6.63 5.24
C PRO A 101 11.48 -7.07 5.99
N ALA A 102 12.17 -6.12 6.62
CA ALA A 102 13.46 -6.35 7.28
C ALA A 102 13.40 -7.48 8.33
N ASP A 103 12.29 -7.55 9.05
CA ASP A 103 12.06 -8.51 10.14
C ASP A 103 11.22 -9.71 9.69
N GLY A 104 10.96 -9.87 8.39
CA GLY A 104 10.07 -10.91 7.84
C GLY A 104 8.57 -10.67 8.08
N ASN A 105 8.21 -9.81 9.03
CA ASN A 105 6.85 -9.40 9.31
C ASN A 105 6.49 -8.13 8.52
N ILE A 106 5.41 -8.18 7.74
CA ILE A 106 4.79 -6.98 7.19
C ILE A 106 4.07 -6.29 8.35
N PRO A 107 4.37 -5.03 8.68
CA PRO A 107 3.63 -4.32 9.72
C PRO A 107 2.18 -4.12 9.24
N LEU A 108 1.31 -5.06 9.60
CA LEU A 108 -0.12 -4.90 9.49
C LEU A 108 -0.52 -3.77 10.45
N LYS A 109 -1.33 -2.83 9.97
CA LYS A 109 -1.85 -1.76 10.82
C LYS A 109 -2.52 -2.41 12.04
N ASN A 110 -1.99 -2.11 13.23
CA ASN A 110 -2.40 -2.73 14.49
C ASN A 110 -3.94 -2.83 14.56
N PRO A 111 -4.52 -4.03 14.67
CA PRO A 111 -5.98 -4.18 14.80
C PRO A 111 -6.50 -3.51 16.09
N ASP A 112 -5.64 -3.30 17.08
CA ASP A 112 -5.96 -2.63 18.35
C ASP A 112 -6.06 -1.11 18.23
N GLN A 113 -5.58 -0.49 17.14
CA GLN A 113 -5.87 0.92 16.87
C GLN A 113 -7.15 1.02 16.05
N ALA A 114 -8.27 0.82 16.74
CA ALA A 114 -9.57 1.27 16.25
C ALA A 114 -9.49 2.76 15.91
N VAL A 115 -9.59 3.10 14.62
CA VAL A 115 -9.54 4.50 14.14
C VAL A 115 -10.76 5.33 14.54
N ALA A 116 -11.71 4.77 15.28
CA ALA A 116 -12.74 5.52 15.99
C ALA A 116 -13.41 4.63 17.06
N SER A 117 -12.99 4.75 18.33
CA SER A 117 -13.88 4.40 19.45
C SER A 117 -13.50 5.14 20.73
N LEU A 118 -14.22 6.25 20.95
CA LEU A 118 -14.72 6.67 22.25
C LEU A 118 -13.71 7.08 23.36
N GLN A 119 -12.72 7.92 23.05
CA GLN A 119 -12.06 8.73 24.11
C GLN A 119 -12.81 10.04 24.41
N GLN A 120 -13.91 10.34 23.72
CA GLN A 120 -14.70 11.58 23.93
C GLN A 120 -15.92 11.37 24.84
N GLY A 121 -15.82 10.44 25.80
CA GLY A 121 -16.86 10.16 26.79
C GLY A 121 -16.39 10.27 28.25
N ARG A 122 -15.08 10.37 28.52
CA ARG A 122 -14.56 10.52 29.89
C ARG A 122 -14.43 11.97 30.34
N ASP A 123 -14.26 12.91 29.42
CA ASP A 123 -14.08 14.33 29.76
C ASP A 123 -15.41 15.09 29.95
N ALA A 124 -16.55 14.49 29.59
CA ALA A 124 -17.86 15.09 29.78
C ALA A 124 -18.30 15.18 31.26
N GLY A 125 -17.63 14.45 32.17
CA GLY A 125 -17.93 14.46 33.60
C GLY A 125 -17.17 15.53 34.41
N GLN A 126 -16.13 16.15 33.84
CA GLN A 126 -15.24 17.05 34.59
C GLN A 126 -15.51 18.54 34.31
N GLY A 127 -16.23 18.87 33.23
CA GLY A 127 -16.62 20.25 32.89
C GLY A 127 -17.79 20.81 33.72
N LEU A 128 -18.64 19.97 34.30
CA LEU A 128 -19.83 20.42 35.07
C LEU A 128 -19.50 20.86 36.51
N ALA A 129 -18.35 20.44 37.05
CA ALA A 129 -17.91 20.83 38.40
C ALA A 129 -17.28 22.24 38.44
N ALA A 130 -16.88 22.79 37.28
CA ALA A 130 -16.25 24.11 37.19
C ALA A 130 -17.25 25.29 37.25
N PHE A 131 -18.56 25.02 37.18
CA PHE A 131 -19.62 26.04 37.19
C PHE A 131 -20.34 26.21 38.54
N SER A 132 -19.97 25.47 39.58
CA SER A 132 -20.53 25.68 40.92
C SER A 132 -19.69 26.71 41.67
N ALA A 133 -20.08 27.98 41.54
CA ALA A 133 -19.45 29.11 42.22
C ALA A 133 -19.51 28.99 43.76
N PRO A 134 -18.48 29.43 44.51
CA PRO A 134 -18.57 29.56 45.96
C PRO A 134 -19.45 30.76 46.34
N MET A 135 -20.47 30.50 47.14
CA MET A 135 -21.26 31.50 47.87
C MET A 135 -20.34 32.40 48.71
N PHE A 136 -20.42 33.72 48.51
CA PHE A 136 -19.91 34.70 49.45
C PHE A 136 -20.95 34.93 50.57
N PRO A 137 -20.58 34.83 51.87
CA PRO A 137 -21.51 35.15 52.95
C PRO A 137 -21.66 36.67 53.12
N LEU A 138 -22.88 37.18 52.99
CA LEU A 138 -23.25 38.53 53.44
C LEU A 138 -23.32 38.55 54.97
N SER A 139 -22.40 39.27 55.62
CA SER A 139 -22.54 39.69 57.02
C SER A 139 -23.11 41.11 57.06
N LYS A 140 -24.06 41.33 57.98
CA LYS A 140 -24.63 42.65 58.33
C LYS A 140 -23.65 43.47 59.17
#